data_AF-A0AAT9PI58-F1
#
_entry.id   AF-A0AAT9PI58-F1
#
_cell.length_a   1.000
_cell.length_b   1.000
_cell.length_c   1.000
_cell.angle_alpha   90.00
_cell.angle_beta   90.00
_cell.angle_gamma   90.00
#
_symmetry.space_group_name_H-M   'P 1'
#
loop_
_entity.id
_entity.type
_entity.pdbx_description
1 polymer ?
#
loop_
_entity_poly.entity_id
_entity_poly.type
_entity_poly.pdbx_seq_one_letter_code
_entity_poly.pdbx_strand_id
1 'polypeptide(L)'
;MLARCLEVRYEKGDFYLTQKSRKSDKTTYKNGYIRAPRGNGWANNYKPSRLILSLHVEGHIGYSWVDRYFKDMVGRLTENRKNIIISTMPLQVEVEECYNSNGERYYVVSEEDMKSWLNRTGLLNGMISK
;
A
#
# COMPACT_ATOMS: atom_id res chain seq x y z
N MET A 1 2.58 -14.33 13.75
CA MET A 1 3.94 -14.06 14.29
C MET A 1 3.99 -12.64 14.80
N LEU A 2 4.70 -12.34 15.89
CA LEU A 2 4.80 -10.97 16.39
C LEU A 2 5.96 -10.22 15.72
N ALA A 3 5.68 -9.06 15.14
CA ALA A 3 6.63 -8.22 14.42
C ALA A 3 6.83 -6.89 15.11
N ARG A 4 8.07 -6.39 15.17
CA ARG A 4 8.35 -5.01 15.59
C ARG A 4 8.26 -4.07 14.40
N CYS A 5 7.46 -3.01 14.53
CA CYS A 5 7.36 -1.95 13.54
C CYS A 5 8.61 -1.06 13.60
N LEU A 6 9.20 -0.79 12.45
CA LEU A 6 10.41 0.03 12.33
C LEU A 6 10.09 1.41 11.78
N GLU A 7 9.33 1.46 10.69
CA GLU A 7 9.03 2.70 9.95
C GLU A 7 7.80 2.50 9.09
N VAL A 8 7.03 3.56 8.88
CA VAL A 8 6.03 3.65 7.80
C VAL A 8 6.47 4.70 6.80
N ARG A 9 6.69 4.29 5.56
CA ARG A 9 7.05 5.19 4.46
C ARG A 9 5.97 5.25 3.39
N TYR A 10 5.80 6.43 2.79
CA TYR A 10 4.91 6.61 1.65
C TYR A 10 5.72 6.64 0.35
N GLU A 11 5.41 5.72 -0.56
CA GLU A 11 5.89 5.77 -1.93
C GLU A 11 4.83 6.42 -2.81
N LYS A 12 5.18 7.56 -3.41
CA LYS A 12 4.30 8.28 -4.33
C LYS A 12 4.03 7.41 -5.55
N GLY A 13 2.76 7.34 -5.94
CA GLY A 13 2.38 6.75 -7.21
C GLY A 13 2.79 7.65 -8.37
N ASP A 14 2.93 7.05 -9.54
CA ASP A 14 3.26 7.79 -10.77
C ASP A 14 2.30 7.42 -11.88
N PHE A 15 2.06 8.36 -12.81
CA PHE A 15 1.18 8.19 -13.95
C PHE A 15 1.71 8.94 -15.16
N TYR A 16 1.81 8.25 -16.29
CA TYR A 16 2.09 8.86 -17.58
C TYR A 16 1.46 8.09 -18.74
N LEU A 17 1.31 8.78 -19.87
CA LEU A 17 0.77 8.19 -21.10
C LEU A 17 1.91 7.83 -22.06
N THR A 18 1.74 6.71 -22.76
CA THR A 18 2.61 6.34 -23.89
C THR A 18 1.78 6.11 -25.14
N GLN A 19 2.33 6.52 -26.28
CA GLN A 19 1.77 6.21 -27.60
C GLN A 19 2.31 4.88 -28.14
N LYS A 20 1.76 4.44 -29.29
CA LYS A 20 2.08 3.18 -29.99
C LYS A 20 1.58 1.91 -29.30
N SER A 21 0.54 2.02 -28.47
CA SER A 21 -0.19 0.85 -27.97
C SER A 21 -1.02 0.23 -29.09
N ARG A 22 -0.88 -1.08 -29.30
CA ARG A 22 -1.70 -1.80 -30.28
C ARG A 22 -3.03 -2.21 -29.66
N LYS A 23 -4.06 -2.41 -30.51
CA LYS A 23 -5.40 -2.83 -30.08
C LYS A 23 -5.41 -4.21 -29.38
N SER A 24 -4.40 -5.05 -29.65
CA SER A 24 -4.21 -6.37 -29.06
C SER A 24 -3.24 -6.41 -27.88
N ASP A 25 -2.68 -5.26 -27.46
CA ASP A 25 -1.80 -5.22 -26.29
C ASP A 25 -2.59 -5.67 -25.05
N LYS A 26 -1.95 -6.46 -24.19
CA LYS A 26 -2.52 -6.85 -22.89
C LYS A 26 -1.99 -5.94 -21.79
N THR A 27 -2.72 -5.89 -20.68
CA THR A 27 -2.20 -5.28 -19.45
C THR A 27 -0.95 -6.04 -19.01
N THR A 28 0.12 -5.32 -18.73
CA THR A 28 1.42 -5.89 -18.31
C THR A 28 1.95 -5.18 -17.08
N TYR A 29 2.73 -5.89 -16.28
CA TYR A 29 3.45 -5.34 -15.14
C TYR A 29 4.95 -5.40 -15.41
N LYS A 30 5.64 -4.25 -15.34
CA LYS A 30 7.09 -4.18 -15.51
C LYS A 30 7.65 -3.03 -14.69
N ASN A 31 8.73 -3.29 -13.94
CA ASN A 31 9.45 -2.28 -13.15
C ASN A 31 8.55 -1.45 -12.21
N GLY A 32 7.54 -2.06 -11.60
CA GLY A 32 6.61 -1.36 -10.72
C GLY A 32 5.41 -0.70 -11.42
N TYR A 33 5.41 -0.62 -12.75
CA TYR A 33 4.33 -0.02 -13.53
C TYR A 33 3.39 -1.05 -14.08
N ILE A 34 2.09 -0.74 -13.97
CA ILE A 34 1.04 -1.40 -14.73
C ILE A 34 0.86 -0.59 -16.02
N ARG A 35 1.11 -1.23 -17.16
CA ARG A 35 0.79 -0.67 -18.48
C ARG A 35 -0.52 -1.27 -18.95
N ALA A 36 -1.56 -0.45 -19.07
CA ALA A 36 -2.87 -0.85 -19.56
C ALA A 36 -3.22 -0.11 -20.86
N PRO A 37 -3.58 -0.83 -21.95
CA PRO A 37 -4.02 -0.20 -23.19
C PRO A 37 -5.29 0.62 -22.95
N ARG A 38 -5.34 1.83 -23.51
CA ARG A 38 -6.50 2.74 -23.41
C ARG A 38 -7.33 2.78 -24.70
N GLY A 39 -6.73 2.38 -25.83
CA GLY A 39 -7.31 2.52 -27.16
C GLY A 39 -6.70 3.69 -27.93
N ASN A 40 -7.01 3.78 -29.23
CA ASN A 40 -6.55 4.83 -30.15
C ASN A 40 -5.02 5.06 -30.13
N GLY A 41 -4.23 3.99 -30.00
CA GLY A 41 -2.77 4.09 -29.97
C GLY A 41 -2.18 4.45 -28.60
N TRP A 42 -2.99 4.64 -27.56
CA TRP A 42 -2.55 5.07 -26.23
C TRP A 42 -2.56 3.95 -25.19
N ALA A 43 -1.64 4.02 -24.24
CA ALA A 43 -1.63 3.22 -23.03
C ALA A 43 -1.41 4.09 -21.79
N ASN A 44 -2.10 3.73 -20.71
CA ASN A 44 -1.87 4.24 -19.37
C ASN A 44 -0.68 3.48 -18.77
N ASN A 45 0.27 4.19 -18.19
CA ASN A 45 1.31 3.61 -17.34
C ASN A 45 1.11 4.19 -15.96
N TYR A 46 0.86 3.33 -14.99
CA TYR A 46 0.65 3.77 -13.62
C TYR A 46 1.35 2.87 -12.61
N LYS A 47 2.02 3.49 -11.66
CA LYS A 47 2.57 2.86 -10.46
C LYS A 47 1.68 3.28 -9.30
N PRO A 48 1.01 2.35 -8.60
CA PRO A 48 0.16 2.71 -7.48
C PRO A 48 0.99 3.32 -6.35
N SER A 49 0.42 4.31 -5.67
CA SER A 49 1.01 4.80 -4.42
C SER A 49 0.90 3.74 -3.33
N ARG A 50 1.91 3.65 -2.47
CA ARG A 50 1.98 2.64 -1.41
C ARG A 50 2.31 3.29 -0.07
N LEU A 51 1.77 2.70 0.98
CA LEU A 51 2.13 2.98 2.37
C LEU A 51 2.72 1.69 2.90
N ILE A 52 4.01 1.71 3.18
CA ILE A 52 4.81 0.52 3.41
C ILE A 52 5.27 0.54 4.85
N LEU A 53 4.87 -0.47 5.61
CA LEU A 53 5.33 -0.71 6.96
C LEU A 53 6.55 -1.63 6.91
N SER A 54 7.70 -1.12 7.33
CA SER A 54 8.93 -1.90 7.54
C SER A 54 8.85 -2.62 8.89
N LEU A 55 9.16 -3.91 8.89
CA LEU A 55 8.96 -4.82 10.02
C LEU A 55 10.25 -5.58 10.32
N HIS A 56 10.50 -5.83 11.61
CA HIS A 56 11.49 -6.79 12.07
C HIS A 56 10.78 -8.02 12.65
N VAL A 57 10.94 -9.16 12.00
CA VAL A 57 10.31 -10.44 12.34
C VAL A 57 11.42 -11.47 12.51
N GLU A 58 11.58 -12.01 13.71
CA GLU A 58 12.51 -13.12 13.99
C GLU A 58 13.94 -12.94 13.43
N GLY A 59 14.50 -11.73 13.54
CA GLY A 59 15.86 -11.43 13.05
C GLY A 59 15.94 -11.01 11.58
N HIS A 60 14.81 -10.97 10.88
CA HIS A 60 14.72 -10.55 9.48
C HIS A 60 13.96 -9.23 9.33
N ILE A 61 14.43 -8.40 8.41
CA ILE A 61 13.70 -7.21 7.97
C ILE A 61 12.83 -7.58 6.78
N GLY A 62 11.56 -7.19 6.82
CA GLY A 62 10.67 -7.24 5.66
C GLY A 62 9.68 -6.10 5.65
N TYR A 63 8.64 -6.22 4.84
CA TYR A 63 7.66 -5.17 4.66
C TYR A 63 6.25 -5.71 4.53
N SER A 64 5.29 -4.83 4.84
CA SER A 64 3.87 -5.01 4.58
C SER A 64 3.33 -3.78 3.84
N TRP A 65 2.43 -4.00 2.89
CA TRP A 65 1.69 -2.91 2.24
C TRP A 65 0.37 -2.70 2.98
N VAL A 66 0.29 -1.58 3.69
CA VAL A 66 -0.85 -1.26 4.55
C VAL A 66 -1.80 -0.25 3.91
N ASP A 67 -1.44 0.33 2.75
CA ASP A 67 -2.23 1.38 2.12
C ASP A 67 -3.61 0.95 1.68
N ARG A 68 -3.79 -0.31 1.25
CA ARG A 68 -5.09 -0.79 0.79
C ARG A 68 -6.13 -0.69 1.89
N TYR A 69 -5.81 -1.20 3.08
CA TYR A 69 -6.69 -1.13 4.24
C TYR A 69 -7.11 0.32 4.55
N PHE A 70 -6.14 1.23 4.68
CA PHE A 70 -6.46 2.62 4.97
C PHE A 70 -7.25 3.29 3.84
N LYS A 71 -6.94 3.01 2.58
CA LYS A 71 -7.69 3.55 1.43
C LYS A 71 -9.14 3.06 1.41
N ASP A 72 -9.36 1.80 1.73
CA ASP A 72 -10.69 1.20 1.75
C ASP A 72 -11.52 1.77 2.91
N MET A 73 -10.89 2.06 4.05
CA MET A 73 -11.58 2.56 5.25
C MET A 73 -11.78 4.08 5.31
N VAL A 74 -10.80 4.88 4.90
CA VAL A 74 -10.85 6.35 5.01
C VAL A 74 -10.87 7.06 3.64
N GLY A 75 -10.68 6.35 2.54
CA GLY A 75 -10.57 6.90 1.20
C GLY A 75 -9.17 7.46 0.90
N ARG A 76 -9.11 8.55 0.13
CA ARG A 76 -7.83 9.11 -0.34
C ARG A 76 -6.88 9.44 0.83
N LEU A 77 -5.64 8.95 0.74
CA LEU A 77 -4.55 9.26 1.67
C LEU A 77 -3.94 10.63 1.36
N THR A 78 -4.54 11.70 1.90
CA THR A 78 -3.98 13.07 1.85
C THR A 78 -2.73 13.17 2.72
N GLU A 79 -1.95 14.25 2.58
CA GLU A 79 -0.74 14.47 3.39
C GLU A 79 -1.04 14.37 4.90
N ASN A 80 -2.08 15.07 5.36
CA ASN A 80 -2.49 15.04 6.77
C ASN A 80 -2.86 13.63 7.23
N ARG A 81 -3.61 12.87 6.43
CA ARG A 81 -4.00 11.50 6.78
C ARG A 81 -2.79 10.58 6.87
N LYS A 82 -1.86 10.68 5.92
CA LYS A 82 -0.60 9.92 5.97
C LYS A 82 0.18 10.25 7.22
N ASN A 83 0.35 11.53 7.55
CA ASN A 83 1.10 11.97 8.72
C ASN A 83 0.49 11.42 10.01
N ILE A 84 -0.85 11.42 10.13
CA ILE A 84 -1.54 10.83 11.28
C ILE A 84 -1.32 9.31 11.34
N ILE A 85 -1.43 8.59 10.22
CA ILE A 85 -1.20 7.14 10.19
C ILE A 85 0.24 6.81 10.60
N ILE A 86 1.22 7.56 10.08
CA ILE A 86 2.64 7.39 10.40
C ILE A 86 2.90 7.71 11.89
N SER A 87 2.36 8.81 12.42
CA SER A 87 2.60 9.21 13.81
C SER A 87 1.93 8.29 14.84
N THR A 88 0.89 7.56 14.43
CA THR A 88 0.15 6.61 15.28
C THR A 88 0.56 5.16 15.06
N MET A 89 1.66 4.93 14.31
CA MET A 89 2.20 3.60 14.06
C MET A 89 2.37 2.82 15.37
N PRO A 90 1.81 1.60 15.48
CA PRO A 90 2.02 0.75 16.64
C PRO A 90 3.48 0.30 16.73
N LEU A 91 3.98 0.02 17.93
CA LEU A 91 5.35 -0.49 18.12
C LEU A 91 5.50 -1.94 17.62
N GLN A 92 4.42 -2.72 17.70
CA GLN A 92 4.37 -4.12 17.32
C GLN A 92 3.01 -4.45 16.72
N VAL A 93 3.00 -5.45 15.84
CA VAL A 93 1.81 -6.00 15.21
C VAL A 93 1.99 -7.50 14.98
N GLU A 94 0.89 -8.24 14.98
CA GLU A 94 0.84 -9.60 14.49
C GLU A 94 0.83 -9.61 12.96
N VAL A 95 1.62 -10.50 12.39
CA VAL A 95 1.76 -10.68 10.96
C VAL A 95 1.73 -12.15 10.56
N GLU A 96 1.29 -12.37 9.33
CA GLU A 96 1.37 -13.63 8.62
C GLU A 96 2.44 -13.53 7.52
N GLU A 97 3.25 -14.57 7.37
CA GLU A 97 4.27 -14.66 6.34
C GLU A 97 3.63 -15.13 5.02
N CYS A 98 3.96 -14.45 3.93
CA CYS A 98 3.46 -14.75 2.59
C CYS A 98 4.59 -14.71 1.56
N TYR A 99 4.37 -15.35 0.43
CA TYR A 99 5.30 -15.39 -0.70
C TYR A 99 4.59 -14.91 -1.96
N ASN A 100 5.23 -13.98 -2.68
CA ASN A 100 4.69 -13.55 -3.97
C ASN A 100 5.01 -14.57 -5.07
N SER A 101 4.50 -14.35 -6.29
CA SER A 101 4.74 -15.24 -7.44
C SER A 101 6.22 -15.41 -7.82
N ASN A 102 7.09 -14.51 -7.36
CA ASN A 102 8.53 -14.56 -7.60
C ASN A 102 9.29 -15.24 -6.45
N GLY A 103 8.59 -15.77 -5.44
CA GLY A 103 9.19 -16.37 -4.24
C GLY A 103 9.73 -15.35 -3.24
N GLU A 104 9.46 -14.05 -3.42
CA GLU A 104 9.88 -13.03 -2.47
C GLU A 104 8.93 -13.02 -1.28
N ARG A 105 9.51 -13.07 -0.08
CA ARG A 105 8.78 -13.01 1.18
C ARG A 105 8.25 -11.61 1.44
N TYR A 106 6.99 -11.53 1.85
CA TYR A 106 6.38 -10.34 2.41
C TYR A 106 5.50 -10.71 3.60
N TYR A 107 5.08 -9.69 4.36
CA TYR A 107 4.24 -9.89 5.53
C TYR A 107 2.89 -9.22 5.35
N VAL A 108 1.85 -9.81 5.92
CA VAL A 108 0.51 -9.23 6.00
C VAL A 108 0.19 -8.99 7.47
N VAL A 109 -0.22 -7.77 7.82
CA VAL A 109 -0.61 -7.42 9.20
C VAL A 109 -2.00 -7.98 9.49
N SER A 110 -2.23 -8.50 10.69
CA SER A 110 -3.54 -8.99 11.12
C SER A 110 -4.62 -7.90 10.97
N GLU A 111 -5.85 -8.33 10.68
CA GLU A 111 -6.96 -7.39 10.53
C GLU A 111 -7.25 -6.65 11.85
N GLU A 112 -7.12 -7.35 12.97
CA GLU A 112 -7.30 -6.81 14.33
C GLU A 112 -6.33 -5.67 14.62
N ASP A 113 -5.04 -5.83 14.28
CA ASP A 113 -4.05 -4.78 14.51
C ASP A 113 -4.20 -3.62 13.52
N MET A 114 -4.59 -3.90 12.28
CA MET A 114 -4.95 -2.84 11.32
C MET A 114 -6.13 -2.01 11.82
N LYS A 115 -7.15 -2.65 12.39
CA LYS A 115 -8.32 -1.97 12.99
C LYS A 115 -7.93 -1.18 14.24
N SER A 116 -7.12 -1.78 15.12
CA SER A 116 -6.60 -1.12 16.32
C SER A 116 -5.78 0.13 15.97
N TRP A 117 -4.90 0.01 14.98
CA TRP A 117 -4.12 1.13 14.46
C TRP A 117 -5.03 2.22 13.88
N LEU A 118 -5.99 1.88 13.03
CA LEU A 118 -6.95 2.83 12.48
C LEU A 118 -7.72 3.57 13.59
N ASN A 119 -8.16 2.90 14.64
CA ASN A 119 -8.86 3.54 15.75
C ASN A 119 -7.98 4.60 16.45
N ARG A 120 -6.68 4.33 16.62
CA ARG A 120 -5.73 5.30 17.21
C ARG A 120 -5.56 6.55 16.37
N THR A 121 -5.75 6.45 15.05
CA THR A 121 -5.63 7.61 14.14
C THR A 121 -6.75 8.63 14.36
N GLY A 122 -7.90 8.22 14.91
CA GLY A 122 -9.10 9.07 15.01
C GLY A 122 -9.71 9.50 13.67
N LEU A 123 -9.24 8.96 12.53
CA LEU A 123 -9.64 9.41 11.20
C LEU A 123 -11.10 9.11 10.86
N LEU A 124 -11.70 8.08 11.48
CA LEU A 124 -13.11 7.72 11.28
C LEU A 124 -14.07 8.69 11.99
N ASN A 125 -13.65 9.29 13.10
CA ASN A 125 -14.51 10.20 13.88
C ASN A 125 -14.83 11.50 13.13
N GLY A 126 -13.95 11.92 12.21
CA GLY A 126 -14.17 13.09 11.35
C GLY A 126 -15.05 12.84 10.12
N MET A 127 -15.48 11.59 9.87
CA MET A 127 -16.29 11.23 8.70
C MET A 127 -17.81 11.24 8.96
N ILE A 128 -18.22 11.37 10.23
CA ILE A 128 -19.65 11.35 10.65
C ILE A 128 -20.29 12.75 10.63
N SER A 129 -19.50 13.84 10.55
CA SER A 129 -20.05 15.20 10.38
C SER A 129 -20.12 15.59 8.91
N LYS A 130 -21.12 15.09 8.18
CA LYS A 130 -21.68 15.76 7.00
C LYS A 130 -23.15 15.40 6.83
#